data_AF-A0A960KAD8-F1
#
_entry.id   AF-A0A960KAD8-F1
#
_cell.length_a   1.000
_cell.length_b   1.000
_cell.length_c   1.000
_cell.angle_alpha   90.00
_cell.angle_beta   90.00
_cell.angle_gamma   90.00
#
_symmetry.space_group_name_H-M   'P 1'
#
loop_
_entity.id
_entity.type
_entity.pdbx_description
1 polymer ?
#
loop_
_entity_poly.entity_id
_entity_poly.type
_entity_poly.pdbx_seq_one_letter_code
_entity_poly.pdbx_strand_id
1 'polypeptide(L)'
;DDLSLVKGSPGGRRDYLDTTLVSLSSRHDQLQSDLDRVLRQRAALLKQSGGRLAPEIELTLDVFDAKLVAAGEAVAQARLDLVEQLGPVLAAAYDQVARRSAEVRATYASTWMATGLAAALAAARRDDLRRGVSTVGPHRDELELWIGSMPARTHASQGEQRSLALALRLAAHHVVAAETESTPVLLLDDVFSELDPDRSDALLRSLPPGQAILSTASGLPPGAVPGAVIEVHDGVATPRSAGEG
;
A
#
# COMPACT_ATOMS: atom_id res chain seq x y z
N ASP A 1 -12.60 -2.81 2.22
CA ASP A 1 -12.39 -2.31 3.59
C ASP A 1 -10.94 -1.85 3.75
N ASP A 2 -10.75 -0.55 3.99
CA ASP A 2 -9.44 0.08 4.20
C ASP A 2 -8.77 -0.36 5.50
N LEU A 3 -9.52 -0.86 6.49
CA LEU A 3 -8.95 -1.40 7.72
C LEU A 3 -8.01 -2.59 7.45
N SER A 4 -8.22 -3.29 6.34
CA SER A 4 -7.35 -4.38 5.87
C SER A 4 -5.92 -3.91 5.58
N LEU A 5 -5.70 -2.62 5.29
CA LEU A 5 -4.36 -2.07 5.09
C LEU A 5 -3.52 -2.17 6.37
N VAL A 6 -4.14 -1.94 7.53
CA VAL A 6 -3.47 -1.98 8.84
C VAL A 6 -3.52 -3.38 9.44
N LYS A 7 -4.71 -4.03 9.47
CA LYS A 7 -4.91 -5.34 10.10
C LYS A 7 -4.47 -6.53 9.23
N GLY A 8 -4.49 -6.34 7.92
CA GLY A 8 -4.38 -7.43 6.96
C GLY A 8 -2.96 -7.93 6.73
N SER A 9 -2.83 -8.67 5.63
CA SER A 9 -1.60 -9.37 5.28
C SER A 9 -0.52 -8.40 4.78
N PRO A 10 0.76 -8.81 4.82
CA PRO A 10 1.86 -8.10 4.15
C PRO A 10 1.58 -7.81 2.68
N GLY A 11 0.82 -8.69 2.01
CA GLY A 11 0.46 -8.54 0.59
C GLY A 11 -0.32 -7.25 0.33
N GLY A 12 -1.38 -6.99 1.09
CA GLY A 12 -2.19 -5.78 0.90
C GLY A 12 -1.41 -4.48 1.13
N ARG A 13 -0.39 -4.50 2.00
CA ARG A 13 0.49 -3.34 2.20
C ARG A 13 1.51 -3.16 1.09
N ARG A 14 2.05 -4.24 0.54
CA ARG A 14 2.86 -4.16 -0.69
C ARG A 14 2.03 -3.66 -1.86
N ASP A 15 0.81 -4.15 -2.03
CA ASP A 15 -0.11 -3.69 -3.07
C ASP A 15 -0.42 -2.19 -2.92
N TYR A 16 -0.56 -1.69 -1.69
CA TYR A 16 -0.69 -0.25 -1.42
C TYR A 16 0.54 0.55 -1.87
N LEU A 17 1.75 0.10 -1.54
CA LEU A 17 2.97 0.76 -2.02
C LEU A 17 3.06 0.73 -3.55
N ASP A 18 2.80 -0.43 -4.13
CA ASP A 18 2.91 -0.70 -5.56
C ASP A 18 1.91 0.12 -6.38
N THR A 19 0.66 0.22 -5.93
CA THR A 19 -0.38 1.06 -6.57
C THR A 19 -0.10 2.55 -6.43
N THR A 20 0.48 2.97 -5.29
CA THR A 20 0.91 4.37 -5.08
C THR A 20 2.07 4.71 -6.03
N LEU A 21 3.07 3.83 -6.15
CA LEU A 21 4.19 3.99 -7.09
C LEU A 21 3.70 4.09 -8.56
N VAL A 22 2.75 3.25 -8.96
CA VAL A 22 2.16 3.32 -10.31
C VAL A 22 1.44 4.65 -10.54
N SER A 23 0.81 5.19 -9.49
CA SER A 23 0.13 6.50 -9.56
C SER A 23 1.11 7.66 -9.73
N LEU A 24 2.37 7.50 -9.29
CA LEU A 24 3.45 8.47 -9.53
C LEU A 24 3.99 8.39 -10.97
N SER A 25 4.15 7.19 -11.51
CA SER A 25 4.68 6.99 -12.86
C SER A 25 4.41 5.58 -13.38
N SER A 26 4.05 5.47 -14.67
CA SER A 26 3.91 4.19 -15.37
C SER A 26 5.21 3.37 -15.43
N ARG A 27 6.37 3.98 -15.19
CA ARG A 27 7.65 3.24 -15.07
C ARG A 27 7.60 2.20 -13.95
N HIS A 28 6.89 2.48 -12.84
CA HIS A 28 6.81 1.54 -11.72
C HIS A 28 5.98 0.30 -12.06
N ASP A 29 4.99 0.41 -12.95
CA ASP A 29 4.22 -0.72 -13.46
C ASP A 29 5.12 -1.71 -14.23
N GLN A 30 6.05 -1.17 -15.04
CA GLN A 30 7.05 -1.97 -15.74
C GLN A 30 8.00 -2.69 -14.76
N LEU A 31 8.46 -2.02 -13.70
CA LEU A 31 9.32 -2.63 -12.68
C LEU A 31 8.62 -3.81 -11.96
N GLN A 32 7.34 -3.65 -11.60
CA GLN A 32 6.53 -4.71 -10.99
C GLN A 32 6.32 -5.87 -11.96
N SER A 33 5.98 -5.59 -13.21
CA SER A 33 5.81 -6.59 -14.26
C SER A 33 7.10 -7.41 -14.49
N ASP A 34 8.26 -6.77 -14.45
CA ASP A 34 9.55 -7.43 -14.58
C ASP A 34 9.86 -8.34 -13.39
N LEU A 35 9.61 -7.85 -12.16
CA LEU A 35 9.75 -8.64 -10.94
C LEU A 35 8.84 -9.89 -10.95
N ASP A 36 7.58 -9.73 -11.29
CA ASP A 36 6.61 -10.83 -11.34
C ASP A 36 6.96 -11.86 -12.42
N ARG A 37 7.46 -11.39 -13.56
CA ARG A 37 7.91 -12.27 -14.64
C ARG A 37 9.10 -13.13 -14.19
N VAL A 38 10.13 -12.53 -13.59
CA VAL A 38 11.31 -13.29 -13.14
C VAL A 38 10.97 -14.22 -11.97
N LEU A 39 10.14 -13.79 -11.03
CA LEU A 39 9.67 -14.64 -9.93
C LEU A 39 8.90 -15.86 -10.42
N ARG A 40 8.01 -15.69 -11.41
CA ARG A 40 7.27 -16.81 -12.02
C ARG A 40 8.20 -17.79 -12.74
N GLN A 41 9.14 -17.27 -13.54
CA GLN A 41 10.11 -18.10 -14.26
C GLN A 41 11.00 -18.90 -13.29
N ARG A 42 11.52 -18.23 -12.26
CA ARG A 42 12.32 -18.87 -11.21
C ARG A 42 11.52 -19.92 -10.44
N ALA A 43 10.28 -19.62 -10.03
CA ALA A 43 9.42 -20.56 -9.32
C ALA A 43 9.09 -21.81 -10.16
N ALA A 44 8.88 -21.64 -11.48
CA ALA A 44 8.69 -22.77 -12.39
C ALA A 44 9.94 -23.68 -12.42
N LEU A 45 11.14 -23.08 -12.52
CA LEU A 45 12.40 -23.84 -12.49
C LEU A 45 12.62 -24.55 -11.15
N LEU A 46 12.35 -23.88 -10.01
CA LEU A 46 12.45 -24.48 -8.69
C LEU A 46 11.52 -25.70 -8.55
N LYS A 47 10.29 -25.61 -9.04
CA LYS A 47 9.36 -26.75 -9.03
C LYS A 47 9.83 -27.89 -9.94
N GLN A 48 10.31 -27.56 -11.14
CA GLN A 48 10.83 -28.54 -12.10
C GLN A 48 12.06 -29.28 -11.56
N SER A 49 12.87 -28.62 -10.73
CA SER A 49 14.06 -29.21 -10.13
C SER A 49 13.77 -30.42 -9.22
N GLY A 50 12.53 -30.57 -8.73
CA GLY A 50 12.17 -31.62 -7.77
C GLY A 50 13.00 -31.58 -6.48
N GLY A 51 13.53 -30.41 -6.12
CA GLY A 51 14.41 -30.22 -4.96
C GLY A 51 15.87 -30.60 -5.19
N ARG A 52 16.29 -30.90 -6.42
CA ARG A 52 17.67 -31.31 -6.76
C ARG A 52 18.38 -30.21 -7.55
N LEU A 53 19.62 -29.91 -7.15
CA LEU A 53 20.47 -28.96 -7.86
C LEU A 53 21.36 -29.70 -8.87
N ALA A 54 20.82 -29.99 -10.04
CA ALA A 54 21.62 -30.46 -11.17
C ALA A 54 22.41 -29.29 -11.80
N PRO A 55 23.58 -29.53 -12.42
CA PRO A 55 24.42 -28.45 -12.97
C PRO A 55 23.69 -27.53 -13.97
N GLU A 56 22.82 -28.09 -14.82
CA GLU A 56 22.03 -27.32 -15.79
C GLU A 56 20.98 -26.42 -15.11
N ILE A 57 20.37 -26.91 -14.03
CA ILE A 57 19.42 -26.16 -13.21
C ILE A 57 20.15 -25.04 -12.47
N GLU A 58 21.35 -25.31 -11.96
CA GLU A 58 22.18 -24.32 -11.27
C GLU A 58 22.54 -23.14 -12.18
N LEU A 59 23.05 -23.42 -13.39
CA LEU A 59 23.37 -22.38 -14.38
C LEU A 59 22.14 -21.54 -14.75
N THR A 60 20.98 -22.18 -14.90
CA THR A 60 19.74 -21.47 -15.23
C THR A 60 19.23 -20.64 -14.04
N LEU A 61 19.38 -21.15 -12.81
CA LEU A 61 19.09 -20.41 -11.59
C LEU A 61 19.98 -19.18 -11.44
N ASP A 62 21.27 -19.26 -11.78
CA ASP A 62 22.17 -18.11 -11.73
C ASP A 62 21.71 -16.98 -12.65
N VAL A 63 21.21 -17.31 -13.85
CA VAL A 63 20.65 -16.33 -14.78
C VAL A 63 19.38 -15.69 -14.22
N PHE A 64 18.49 -16.47 -13.60
CA PHE A 64 17.27 -15.92 -12.99
C PHE A 64 17.56 -15.14 -11.71
N ASP A 65 18.53 -15.56 -10.91
CA ASP A 65 18.97 -14.84 -9.71
C ASP A 65 19.54 -13.47 -10.10
N ALA A 66 20.38 -13.37 -11.14
CA ALA A 66 20.88 -12.09 -11.63
C ALA A 66 19.75 -11.15 -12.11
N LYS A 67 18.74 -11.70 -12.81
CA LYS A 67 17.55 -10.92 -13.23
C LYS A 67 16.70 -10.50 -12.04
N LEU A 68 16.54 -11.37 -11.04
CA LEU A 68 15.78 -11.10 -9.83
C LEU A 68 16.47 -10.06 -8.95
N VAL A 69 17.81 -10.06 -8.90
CA VAL A 69 18.59 -9.00 -8.24
C VAL A 69 18.29 -7.65 -8.90
N ALA A 70 18.44 -7.55 -10.22
CA ALA A 70 18.23 -6.29 -10.93
C ALA A 70 16.80 -5.73 -10.77
N ALA A 71 15.78 -6.56 -10.98
CA ALA A 71 14.38 -6.13 -10.82
C ALA A 71 14.00 -5.91 -9.35
N GLY A 72 14.47 -6.78 -8.47
CA GLY A 72 14.10 -6.79 -7.06
C GLY A 72 14.69 -5.62 -6.28
N GLU A 73 15.96 -5.28 -6.52
CA GLU A 73 16.59 -4.11 -5.90
C GLU A 73 15.96 -2.81 -6.39
N ALA A 74 15.59 -2.71 -7.67
CA ALA A 74 14.89 -1.54 -8.21
C ALA A 74 13.51 -1.34 -7.57
N VAL A 75 12.71 -2.39 -7.40
CA VAL A 75 11.41 -2.32 -6.72
C VAL A 75 11.59 -1.95 -5.24
N ALA A 76 12.54 -2.57 -4.56
CA ALA A 76 12.77 -2.31 -3.14
C ALA A 76 13.25 -0.88 -2.89
N GLN A 77 14.11 -0.34 -3.76
CA GLN A 77 14.54 1.06 -3.68
C GLN A 77 13.37 2.01 -3.89
N ALA A 78 12.53 1.80 -4.92
CA ALA A 78 11.36 2.65 -5.15
C ALA A 78 10.40 2.64 -3.94
N ARG A 79 10.22 1.48 -3.30
CA ARG A 79 9.40 1.38 -2.08
C ARG A 79 10.03 2.08 -0.88
N LEU A 80 11.34 1.99 -0.70
CA LEU A 80 12.06 2.75 0.34
C LEU A 80 11.84 4.25 0.15
N ASP A 81 12.07 4.75 -1.06
CA ASP A 81 11.93 6.17 -1.41
C ASP A 81 10.49 6.64 -1.14
N LEU A 82 9.48 5.84 -1.53
CA LEU A 82 8.08 6.15 -1.23
C LEU A 82 7.79 6.17 0.27
N VAL A 83 8.29 5.22 1.05
CA VAL A 83 8.07 5.18 2.50
C VAL A 83 8.71 6.38 3.21
N GLU A 84 9.88 6.82 2.74
CA GLU A 84 10.51 8.05 3.22
C GLU A 84 9.65 9.29 2.94
N GLN A 85 9.11 9.40 1.72
CA GLN A 85 8.20 10.50 1.34
C GLN A 85 6.87 10.46 2.12
N LEU A 86 6.33 9.27 2.38
CA LEU A 86 5.08 9.10 3.12
C LEU A 86 5.22 9.51 4.60
N GLY A 87 6.38 9.32 5.21
CA GLY A 87 6.59 9.50 6.66
C GLY A 87 6.04 10.83 7.21
N PRO A 88 6.50 12.00 6.71
CA PRO A 88 6.07 13.30 7.21
C PRO A 88 4.57 13.57 7.03
N VAL A 89 4.02 13.24 5.85
CA VAL A 89 2.60 13.49 5.54
C VAL A 89 1.66 12.52 6.23
N LEU A 90 2.11 11.29 6.49
CA LEU A 90 1.35 10.28 7.23
C LEU A 90 1.10 10.70 8.68
N ALA A 91 2.14 11.18 9.37
CA ALA A 91 2.01 11.65 10.75
C ALA A 91 1.02 12.83 10.84
N ALA A 92 1.14 13.81 9.94
CA ALA A 92 0.24 14.95 9.89
C ALA A 92 -1.22 14.55 9.59
N ALA A 93 -1.42 13.66 8.60
CA ALA A 93 -2.75 13.17 8.24
C ALA A 93 -3.39 12.36 9.39
N TYR A 94 -2.60 11.56 10.11
CA TYR A 94 -3.08 10.83 11.27
C TYR A 94 -3.54 11.77 12.37
N ASP A 95 -2.72 12.76 12.73
CA ASP A 95 -3.05 13.70 13.81
C ASP A 95 -4.36 14.45 13.55
N GLN A 96 -4.59 14.81 12.28
CA GLN A 96 -5.83 15.44 11.83
C GLN A 96 -7.02 14.49 11.96
N VAL A 97 -6.97 13.31 11.32
CA VAL A 97 -8.10 12.36 11.28
C VAL A 97 -8.40 11.77 12.65
N ALA A 98 -7.36 11.46 13.44
CA ALA A 98 -7.51 10.88 14.77
C ALA A 98 -7.89 11.93 15.83
N ARG A 99 -7.74 13.23 15.53
CA ARG A 99 -7.88 14.36 16.46
C ARG A 99 -7.01 14.25 17.71
N ARG A 100 -5.89 13.55 17.59
CA ARG A 100 -4.90 13.36 18.65
C ARG A 100 -3.53 13.28 18.02
N SER A 101 -2.56 13.94 18.64
CA SER A 101 -1.19 13.78 18.20
C SER A 101 -0.63 12.44 18.67
N ALA A 102 -0.02 11.68 17.76
CA ALA A 102 0.72 10.48 18.09
C ALA A 102 1.94 10.34 17.18
N GLU A 103 3.00 9.72 17.69
CA GLU A 103 4.16 9.38 16.87
C GLU A 103 3.79 8.22 15.93
N VAL A 104 3.38 8.55 14.70
CA VAL A 104 3.10 7.55 13.67
C VAL A 104 4.32 7.35 12.79
N ARG A 105 4.68 6.08 12.55
CA ARG A 105 5.82 5.71 11.72
C ARG A 105 5.47 4.58 10.77
N ALA A 106 5.91 4.72 9.53
CA ALA A 106 5.94 3.65 8.54
C ALA A 106 7.41 3.26 8.30
N THR A 107 7.71 1.97 8.28
CA THR A 107 9.06 1.45 8.03
C THR A 107 8.98 0.36 6.98
N TYR A 108 9.82 0.45 5.95
CA TYR A 108 9.99 -0.66 5.00
C TYR A 108 10.97 -1.68 5.59
N ALA A 109 10.46 -2.87 5.91
CA ALA A 109 11.21 -3.96 6.51
C ALA A 109 11.58 -5.01 5.47
N SER A 110 12.89 -5.18 5.27
CA SER A 110 13.46 -6.15 4.34
C SER A 110 14.63 -6.88 4.98
N THR A 111 14.54 -8.21 5.07
CA THR A 111 15.56 -9.03 5.76
C THR A 111 16.81 -9.25 4.92
N TRP A 112 16.73 -9.10 3.60
CA TRP A 112 17.83 -9.34 2.67
C TRP A 112 18.65 -8.08 2.37
N MET A 113 18.11 -6.88 2.65
CA MET A 113 18.82 -5.61 2.36
C MET A 113 20.14 -5.46 3.10
N ALA A 114 20.27 -6.04 4.31
CA ALA A 114 21.51 -5.97 5.09
C ALA A 114 22.70 -6.68 4.41
N THR A 115 22.44 -7.68 3.56
CA THR A 115 23.47 -8.47 2.87
C THR A 115 23.45 -8.29 1.35
N GLY A 116 22.40 -7.69 0.80
CA GLY A 116 22.15 -7.60 -0.64
C GLY A 116 21.39 -8.81 -1.18
N LEU A 117 20.57 -8.59 -2.21
CA LEU A 117 19.65 -9.62 -2.72
C LEU A 117 20.40 -10.83 -3.29
N ALA A 118 21.54 -10.60 -3.95
CA ALA A 118 22.36 -11.66 -4.53
C ALA A 118 22.87 -12.64 -3.46
N ALA A 119 23.42 -12.13 -2.36
CA ALA A 119 23.93 -12.94 -1.26
C ALA A 119 22.79 -13.68 -0.55
N ALA A 120 21.65 -13.01 -0.33
CA ALA A 120 20.48 -13.62 0.26
C ALA A 120 19.92 -14.78 -0.60
N LEU A 121 19.84 -14.61 -1.92
CA LEU A 121 19.38 -15.65 -2.84
C LEU A 121 20.32 -16.87 -2.83
N ALA A 122 21.63 -16.63 -2.83
CA ALA A 122 22.62 -17.71 -2.73
C ALA A 122 22.47 -18.50 -1.41
N ALA A 123 22.28 -17.80 -0.29
CA ALA A 123 22.07 -18.42 1.01
C ALA A 123 20.73 -19.20 1.09
N ALA A 124 19.67 -18.69 0.48
CA ALA A 124 18.34 -19.28 0.48
C ALA A 124 18.17 -20.43 -0.54
N ARG A 125 19.09 -20.60 -1.50
CA ARG A 125 18.95 -21.50 -2.65
C ARG A 125 18.52 -22.93 -2.29
N ARG A 126 19.13 -23.53 -1.26
CA ARG A 126 18.77 -24.89 -0.82
C ARG A 126 17.33 -24.97 -0.30
N ASP A 127 16.89 -23.96 0.45
CA ASP A 127 15.52 -23.92 0.97
C ASP A 127 14.52 -23.65 -0.15
N ASP A 128 14.85 -22.73 -1.07
CA ASP A 128 14.04 -22.41 -2.24
C ASP A 128 13.80 -23.63 -3.14
N LEU A 129 14.84 -24.43 -3.41
CA LEU A 129 14.74 -25.68 -4.15
C LEU A 129 13.81 -26.67 -3.46
N ARG A 130 13.99 -26.87 -2.16
CA ARG A 130 13.18 -27.79 -1.36
C ARG A 130 11.71 -27.37 -1.34
N ARG A 131 11.43 -26.07 -1.24
CA ARG A 131 10.05 -25.53 -1.17
C ARG A 131 9.42 -25.29 -2.54
N GLY A 132 10.20 -25.24 -3.62
CA GLY A 132 9.72 -24.91 -4.96
C GLY A 132 9.28 -23.43 -5.12
N VAL A 133 9.75 -22.53 -4.25
CA VAL A 133 9.38 -21.09 -4.24
C VAL A 133 10.53 -20.22 -3.75
N SER A 134 10.63 -18.98 -4.26
CA SER A 134 11.57 -17.98 -3.76
C SER A 134 11.16 -17.51 -2.36
N THR A 135 12.04 -17.67 -1.37
CA THR A 135 11.79 -17.30 0.04
C THR A 135 12.36 -15.95 0.46
N VAL A 136 13.18 -15.32 -0.40
CA VAL A 136 13.79 -14.00 -0.17
C VAL A 136 13.59 -13.09 -1.38
N GLY A 137 13.49 -11.78 -1.16
CA GLY A 137 13.24 -10.76 -2.18
C GLY A 137 12.04 -9.85 -1.83
N PRO A 138 11.82 -8.77 -2.59
CA PRO A 138 10.82 -7.74 -2.27
C PRO A 138 9.36 -8.25 -2.25
N HIS A 139 9.06 -9.40 -2.85
CA HIS A 139 7.76 -10.06 -2.71
C HIS A 139 7.50 -10.63 -1.30
N ARG A 140 8.53 -10.64 -0.43
CA ARG A 140 8.47 -11.09 0.97
C ARG A 140 8.61 -9.96 1.99
N ASP A 141 8.95 -8.76 1.52
CA ASP A 141 9.16 -7.58 2.38
C ASP A 141 7.83 -7.07 2.95
N GLU A 142 7.93 -6.17 3.92
CA GLU A 142 6.81 -5.68 4.72
C GLU A 142 6.85 -4.16 4.91
N LEU A 143 5.67 -3.53 4.97
CA LEU A 143 5.48 -2.18 5.48
C LEU A 143 5.00 -2.28 6.93
N GLU A 144 5.88 -1.98 7.87
CA GLU A 144 5.54 -1.97 9.28
C GLU A 144 4.97 -0.61 9.69
N LEU A 145 3.85 -0.65 10.41
CA LEU A 145 3.12 0.53 10.85
C LEU A 145 3.11 0.60 12.37
N TRP A 146 3.47 1.76 12.92
CA TRP A 146 3.64 1.98 14.35
C TRP A 146 2.85 3.20 14.82
N ILE A 147 2.31 3.12 16.04
CA ILE A 147 1.75 4.26 16.78
C ILE A 147 2.47 4.29 18.13
N GLY A 148 3.24 5.34 18.38
CA GLY A 148 4.22 5.39 19.47
C GLY A 148 5.28 4.31 19.30
N SER A 149 5.49 3.53 20.35
CA SER A 149 6.46 2.42 20.38
C SER A 149 5.85 1.05 20.04
N MET A 150 4.56 0.98 19.69
CA MET A 150 3.86 -0.29 19.50
C MET A 150 3.43 -0.53 18.04
N PRO A 151 3.48 -1.78 17.55
CA PRO A 151 2.97 -2.11 16.23
C PRO A 151 1.45 -1.89 16.15
N ALA A 152 1.01 -1.10 15.18
CA ALA A 152 -0.39 -0.72 15.02
C ALA A 152 -1.29 -1.92 14.73
N ARG A 153 -0.78 -2.93 14.02
CA ARG A 153 -1.55 -4.14 13.68
C ARG A 153 -2.07 -4.87 14.91
N THR A 154 -1.27 -4.96 15.97
CA THR A 154 -1.55 -5.83 17.13
C THR A 154 -1.97 -5.06 18.39
N HIS A 155 -1.59 -3.79 18.53
CA HIS A 155 -1.80 -3.04 19.77
C HIS A 155 -2.70 -1.80 19.63
N ALA A 156 -2.93 -1.30 18.42
CA ALA A 156 -3.81 -0.16 18.23
C ALA A 156 -5.29 -0.59 18.35
N SER A 157 -6.10 0.25 18.97
CA SER A 157 -7.55 0.12 19.00
C SER A 157 -8.13 0.19 17.58
N GLN A 158 -9.36 -0.31 17.41
CA GLN A 158 -10.02 -0.28 16.10
C GLN A 158 -10.18 1.13 15.54
N GLY A 159 -10.47 2.13 16.40
CA GLY A 159 -10.56 3.53 15.99
C GLY A 159 -9.20 4.12 15.54
N GLU A 160 -8.11 3.78 16.23
CA GLU A 160 -6.77 4.19 15.82
C GLU A 160 -6.35 3.54 14.49
N GLN A 161 -6.70 2.27 14.28
CA GLN A 161 -6.39 1.56 13.05
C GLN A 161 -7.18 2.13 11.85
N ARG A 162 -8.45 2.51 12.05
CA ARG A 162 -9.23 3.21 11.02
C ARG A 162 -8.62 4.55 10.65
N SER A 163 -8.29 5.37 11.66
CA SER A 163 -7.64 6.67 11.39
C SER A 163 -6.29 6.50 10.72
N LEU A 164 -5.52 5.46 11.06
CA LEU A 164 -4.26 5.15 10.39
C LEU A 164 -4.45 4.71 8.94
N ALA A 165 -5.46 3.88 8.65
CA ALA A 165 -5.78 3.47 7.29
C ALA A 165 -6.16 4.68 6.42
N LEU A 166 -7.02 5.57 6.93
CA LEU A 166 -7.39 6.81 6.26
C LEU A 166 -6.20 7.75 6.08
N ALA A 167 -5.35 7.89 7.10
CA ALA A 167 -4.15 8.69 7.04
C ALA A 167 -3.17 8.19 5.96
N LEU A 168 -3.04 6.87 5.78
CA LEU A 168 -2.24 6.29 4.69
C LEU A 168 -2.80 6.64 3.31
N ARG A 169 -4.13 6.67 3.13
CA ARG A 169 -4.74 7.08 1.86
C ARG A 169 -4.51 8.57 1.57
N LEU A 170 -4.70 9.42 2.57
CA LEU A 170 -4.43 10.86 2.46
C LEU A 170 -2.94 11.13 2.21
N ALA A 171 -2.05 10.43 2.89
CA ALA A 171 -0.61 10.53 2.68
C ALA A 171 -0.22 10.16 1.23
N ALA A 172 -0.74 9.05 0.70
CA ALA A 172 -0.52 8.67 -0.69
C ALA A 172 -1.06 9.73 -1.67
N HIS A 173 -2.25 10.27 -1.42
CA HIS A 173 -2.82 11.37 -2.22
C HIS A 173 -1.89 12.59 -2.22
N HIS A 174 -1.41 13.02 -1.06
CA HIS A 174 -0.48 14.15 -0.93
C HIS A 174 0.83 13.92 -1.68
N VAL A 175 1.44 12.75 -1.56
CA VAL A 175 2.67 12.40 -2.27
C VAL A 175 2.44 12.43 -3.78
N VAL A 176 1.37 11.80 -4.27
CA VAL A 176 1.04 11.79 -5.70
C VAL A 176 0.77 13.20 -6.23
N ALA A 177 0.01 14.02 -5.49
CA ALA A 177 -0.29 15.39 -5.88
C ALA A 177 0.97 16.26 -5.96
N ALA A 178 1.92 16.06 -5.02
CA ALA A 178 3.17 16.81 -4.98
C ALA A 178 4.12 16.43 -6.14
N GLU A 179 4.30 15.13 -6.38
CA GLU A 179 5.27 14.64 -7.37
C GLU A 179 4.78 14.78 -8.82
N THR A 180 3.46 14.67 -9.06
CA THR A 180 2.90 14.75 -10.42
C THR A 180 2.45 16.15 -10.82
N GLU A 181 2.53 17.13 -9.91
CA GLU A 181 1.95 18.48 -10.05
C GLU A 181 0.45 18.47 -10.43
N SER A 182 -0.22 17.34 -10.23
CA SER A 182 -1.62 17.11 -10.59
C SER A 182 -2.35 16.46 -9.43
N THR A 183 -3.40 17.11 -8.95
CA THR A 183 -4.21 16.61 -7.84
C THR A 183 -5.11 15.45 -8.28
N PRO A 184 -4.93 14.23 -7.75
CA PRO A 184 -5.80 13.11 -8.10
C PRO A 184 -7.19 13.27 -7.48
N VAL A 185 -8.21 12.70 -8.13
CA VAL A 185 -9.56 12.61 -7.57
C VAL A 185 -9.54 11.68 -6.36
N LEU A 186 -10.08 12.14 -5.24
CA LEU A 186 -10.21 11.34 -4.03
C LEU A 186 -11.55 10.59 -4.02
N LEU A 187 -11.51 9.27 -3.89
CA LEU A 187 -12.72 8.44 -3.74
C LEU A 187 -12.79 7.91 -2.31
N LEU A 188 -13.88 8.22 -1.60
CA LEU A 188 -14.13 7.78 -0.24
C LEU A 188 -15.38 6.88 -0.24
N ASP A 189 -15.16 5.58 -0.13
CA ASP A 189 -16.22 4.57 -0.24
C ASP A 189 -16.77 4.19 1.14
N ASP A 190 -17.95 4.71 1.49
CA ASP A 190 -18.67 4.52 2.76
C ASP A 190 -17.85 4.70 4.04
N VAL A 191 -16.72 5.43 3.98
CA VAL A 191 -15.79 5.57 5.10
C VAL A 191 -16.39 6.26 6.33
N PHE A 192 -17.42 7.09 6.13
CA PHE A 192 -18.05 7.88 7.18
C PHE A 192 -19.00 7.06 8.07
N SER A 193 -19.54 5.94 7.57
CA SER A 193 -20.41 5.06 8.36
C SER A 193 -19.64 4.36 9.49
N GLU A 194 -18.31 4.31 9.38
CA GLU A 194 -17.40 3.67 10.34
C GLU A 194 -16.74 4.62 11.35
N LEU A 195 -16.98 5.93 11.20
CA LEU A 195 -16.37 6.98 12.01
C LEU A 195 -17.38 7.58 12.99
N ASP A 196 -16.91 7.92 14.19
CA ASP A 196 -17.68 8.77 15.09
C ASP A 196 -17.84 10.20 14.50
N PRO A 197 -18.83 10.99 14.97
CA PRO A 197 -19.09 12.31 14.42
C PRO A 197 -17.88 13.25 14.45
N ASP A 198 -17.09 13.17 15.52
CA ASP A 198 -15.90 14.00 15.71
C ASP A 198 -14.81 13.69 14.67
N ARG A 199 -14.58 12.42 14.35
CA ARG A 199 -13.63 11.98 13.32
C ARG A 199 -14.15 12.23 11.91
N SER A 200 -15.44 12.06 11.67
CA SER A 200 -16.06 12.38 10.38
C SER A 200 -15.82 13.84 10.00
N ASP A 201 -16.08 14.74 10.96
CA ASP A 201 -15.87 16.17 10.81
C ASP A 201 -14.38 16.54 10.65
N ALA A 202 -13.48 15.83 11.34
CA ALA A 202 -12.05 15.99 11.14
C ALA A 202 -11.58 15.54 9.75
N LEU A 203 -12.06 14.39 9.26
CA LEU A 203 -11.75 13.89 7.92
C LEU A 203 -12.22 14.87 6.84
N LEU A 204 -13.43 15.42 6.96
CA LEU A 204 -13.95 16.42 6.03
C LEU A 204 -13.06 17.67 5.97
N ARG A 205 -12.54 18.11 7.11
CA ARG A 205 -11.60 19.26 7.18
C ARG A 205 -10.19 18.93 6.70
N SER A 206 -9.78 17.67 6.75
CA SER A 206 -8.46 17.23 6.29
C SER A 206 -8.46 16.81 4.82
N LEU A 207 -9.59 16.92 4.10
CA LEU A 207 -9.62 16.60 2.68
C LEU A 207 -8.66 17.53 1.92
N PRO A 208 -7.79 16.97 1.08
CA PRO A 208 -6.89 17.77 0.25
C PRO A 208 -7.72 18.63 -0.72
N PRO A 209 -7.17 19.78 -1.17
CA PRO A 209 -7.82 20.55 -2.22
C PRO A 209 -7.99 19.66 -3.46
N GLY A 210 -9.07 19.86 -4.22
CA GLY A 210 -9.38 19.07 -5.41
C GLY A 210 -10.80 18.52 -5.40
N GLN A 211 -11.03 17.52 -6.25
CA GLN A 211 -12.33 16.85 -6.33
C GLN A 211 -12.34 15.60 -5.45
N ALA A 212 -13.34 15.50 -4.57
CA ALA A 212 -13.63 14.31 -3.78
C ALA A 212 -15.02 13.76 -4.13
N ILE A 213 -15.14 12.44 -4.25
CA ILE A 213 -16.40 11.72 -4.40
C ILE A 213 -16.58 10.85 -3.16
N LEU A 214 -17.69 11.06 -2.46
CA LEU A 214 -18.06 10.32 -1.26
C LEU A 214 -19.26 9.44 -1.59
N SER A 215 -19.14 8.13 -1.38
CA SER A 215 -20.29 7.23 -1.34
C SER A 215 -20.74 7.08 0.12
N THR A 216 -22.04 6.97 0.35
CA THR A 216 -22.59 6.67 1.68
C THR A 216 -23.98 6.06 1.58
N ALA A 217 -24.27 5.09 2.44
CA ALA A 217 -25.61 4.52 2.59
C ALA A 217 -26.43 5.20 3.70
N SER A 218 -25.81 5.99 4.58
CA SER A 218 -26.42 6.51 5.83
C SER A 218 -26.84 7.98 5.76
N GLY A 219 -26.72 8.61 4.58
CA GLY A 219 -26.92 10.04 4.38
C GLY A 219 -25.61 10.84 4.45
N LEU A 220 -25.67 12.13 4.11
CA LEU A 220 -24.47 12.98 4.09
C LEU A 220 -23.90 13.14 5.52
N PRO A 221 -22.58 12.98 5.71
CA PRO A 221 -21.98 13.18 7.02
C PRO A 221 -22.18 14.64 7.48
N PRO A 222 -22.42 14.88 8.79
CA PRO A 222 -22.59 16.23 9.32
C PRO A 222 -21.41 17.13 8.95
N GLY A 223 -21.71 18.31 8.41
CA GLY A 223 -20.70 19.28 7.96
C GLY A 223 -20.24 19.13 6.51
N ALA A 224 -20.66 18.08 5.80
CA ALA A 224 -20.39 17.98 4.36
C ALA A 224 -21.21 19.00 3.57
N VAL A 225 -20.55 19.74 2.68
CA VAL A 225 -21.17 20.70 1.77
C VAL A 225 -20.84 20.28 0.33
N PRO A 226 -21.50 19.25 -0.21
CA PRO A 226 -21.20 18.75 -1.55
C PRO A 226 -21.66 19.73 -2.63
N GLY A 227 -20.87 19.88 -3.69
CA GLY A 227 -21.28 20.65 -4.87
C GLY A 227 -22.39 19.97 -5.69
N ALA A 228 -22.52 18.65 -5.57
CA ALA A 228 -23.58 17.86 -6.17
C ALA A 228 -23.86 16.62 -5.30
N VAL A 229 -25.12 16.19 -5.26
CA VAL A 229 -25.54 14.96 -4.61
C VAL A 229 -26.16 14.06 -5.68
N ILE A 230 -25.72 12.81 -5.74
CA ILE A 230 -26.24 11.80 -6.66
C ILE A 230 -26.87 10.70 -5.81
N GLU A 231 -28.14 10.42 -6.05
CA GLU A 231 -28.83 9.27 -5.48
C GLU A 231 -28.68 8.08 -6.41
N VAL A 232 -28.39 6.91 -5.85
CA VAL A 232 -28.26 5.67 -6.61
C VAL A 232 -29.31 4.68 -6.12
N HIS A 233 -30.26 4.34 -6.98
CA HIS A 233 -31.33 3.38 -6.71
C HIS A 233 -31.47 2.41 -7.88
N ASP A 234 -31.50 1.10 -7.59
CA ASP A 234 -31.60 0.03 -8.60
C ASP A 234 -30.58 0.15 -9.76
N GLY A 235 -29.37 0.59 -9.44
CA GLY A 235 -28.28 0.78 -10.41
C GLY A 235 -28.41 2.04 -11.28
N VAL A 236 -29.39 2.90 -11.02
CA VAL A 236 -29.60 4.17 -11.71
C VAL A 236 -29.12 5.32 -10.83
N ALA A 237 -28.28 6.19 -11.38
CA ALA A 237 -27.76 7.38 -10.72
C ALA A 237 -28.55 8.63 -11.15
N THR A 238 -29.20 9.31 -10.21
CA THR A 238 -29.99 10.52 -10.45
C THR A 238 -29.49 11.69 -9.60
N PRO A 239 -29.26 12.89 -10.17
CA PRO A 239 -28.92 14.07 -9.39
C PRO A 239 -30.06 14.44 -8.43
N ARG A 240 -29.75 14.69 -7.16
CA ARG A 240 -30.69 15.26 -6.21
C ARG A 240 -30.81 16.76 -6.47
N SER A 241 -32.01 17.25 -6.72
CA SER A 241 -32.27 18.68 -6.95
C SER A 241 -31.92 19.51 -5.71
N ALA A 242 -31.28 20.66 -5.90
CA ALA A 242 -30.99 21.60 -4.82
C ALA A 242 -32.31 22.19 -4.27
N GLY A 243 -32.84 21.65 -3.16
CA GLY A 243 -34.08 22.16 -2.58
C GLY A 243 -34.74 21.31 -1.48
N GLU A 244 -34.33 20.06 -1.26
CA GLU A 244 -34.92 19.21 -0.22
C GLU A 244 -33.85 18.87 0.83
N GLY A 245 -33.86 19.67 1.91
CA GLY A 245 -33.11 19.44 3.14
C GLY A 245 -34.05 19.15 4.30
#